data_AF-A0A6G1R7Q6-F1
#
_entry.id   AF-A0A6G1R7Q6-F1
#
_cell.length_a   1.000
_cell.length_b   1.000
_cell.length_c   1.000
_cell.angle_alpha   90.00
_cell.angle_beta   90.00
_cell.angle_gamma   90.00
#
_symmetry.space_group_name_H-M   'P 1'
#
loop_
_entity.id
_entity.type
_entity.pdbx_description
1 polymer ?
#
loop_
_entity_poly.entity_id
_entity_poly.type
_entity_poly.pdbx_seq_one_letter_code
_entity_poly.pdbx_strand_id
1 'polypeptide(L)'
;RIKRTLPVKGPQAPTLSELMRWYCLNTNTHGCRRIVVSRGRLRRFIWILLTLSAVGLILWQCAELLMNYYSASVSVTVQFQKLPFPAVTICNINPYKYSSMKDYLSELDKETKKALETFYGFSEGKSKVRRSVNDWNSTGNDFFKQIPLVKFEDFSKTATDLHSGQKRKIEGSVFHKDSSIV
;
A
#
# COMPACT_ATOMS: atom_id res chain seq x y z
N ARG A 1 -36.21 17.94 60.79
CA ARG A 1 -37.50 17.78 60.06
C ARG A 1 -37.37 18.18 58.56
N ILE A 2 -36.31 17.80 57.84
CA ILE A 2 -36.03 18.32 56.48
C ILE A 2 -36.05 17.22 55.39
N LYS A 3 -36.16 15.92 55.75
CA LYS A 3 -36.21 14.82 54.77
C LYS A 3 -37.60 14.56 54.13
N ARG A 4 -38.59 15.45 54.29
CA ARG A 4 -39.98 15.21 53.84
C ARG A 4 -40.41 15.98 52.58
N THR A 5 -39.53 16.81 52.00
CA THR A 5 -39.87 17.67 50.85
C THR A 5 -39.05 17.40 49.60
N LEU A 6 -38.20 16.36 49.58
CA LEU A 6 -37.56 15.94 48.34
C LEU A 6 -38.57 15.08 47.56
N PRO A 7 -38.98 15.46 46.33
CA PRO A 7 -39.79 14.60 45.50
C PRO A 7 -39.02 13.30 45.33
N VAL A 8 -39.61 12.19 45.78
CA VAL A 8 -39.01 10.86 45.69
C VAL A 8 -38.90 10.53 44.20
N LYS A 9 -37.74 10.82 43.60
CA LYS A 9 -37.42 10.52 42.18
C LYS A 9 -37.11 9.04 41.96
N GLY A 10 -37.57 8.16 42.85
CA GLY A 10 -37.31 6.73 42.82
C GLY A 10 -38.61 5.93 42.71
N PRO A 11 -38.58 4.73 42.09
CA PRO A 11 -39.76 3.88 41.96
C PRO A 11 -40.22 3.39 43.33
N GLN A 12 -41.41 3.79 43.77
CA GLN A 12 -42.11 3.13 44.89
C GLN A 12 -42.78 1.88 44.36
N ALA A 13 -41.98 0.83 44.11
CA ALA A 13 -42.44 -0.46 43.61
C ALA A 13 -42.15 -1.54 44.65
N PRO A 14 -43.15 -1.99 45.43
CA PRO A 14 -42.98 -3.09 46.38
C PRO A 14 -42.70 -4.44 45.68
N THR A 15 -42.99 -4.56 44.39
CA THR A 15 -42.80 -5.79 43.61
C THR A 15 -41.92 -5.59 42.36
N LEU A 16 -41.19 -6.64 41.96
CA LEU A 16 -40.30 -6.63 40.78
C LEU A 16 -41.05 -6.30 39.48
N SER A 17 -42.32 -6.72 39.38
CA SER A 17 -43.17 -6.46 38.22
C SER A 17 -43.53 -4.98 38.07
N GLU A 18 -43.83 -4.30 39.18
CA GLU A 18 -44.09 -2.86 39.21
C GLU A 18 -42.83 -2.06 38.90
N LEU A 19 -41.68 -2.51 39.41
CA LEU A 19 -40.39 -1.90 39.10
C LEU A 19 -40.07 -2.03 37.60
N MET A 20 -40.24 -3.22 37.04
CA MET A 20 -40.03 -3.46 35.61
C MET A 20 -40.99 -2.66 34.74
N ARG A 21 -42.25 -2.51 35.18
CA ARG A 21 -43.24 -1.68 34.49
C ARG A 21 -42.88 -0.20 34.52
N TRP A 22 -42.45 0.32 35.67
CA TRP A 22 -41.97 1.70 35.81
C TRP A 22 -40.74 1.95 34.94
N TYR A 23 -39.78 1.03 34.97
CA TYR A 23 -38.56 1.09 34.17
C TYR A 23 -38.87 1.14 32.66
N CYS A 24 -39.70 0.23 32.16
CA CYS A 24 -40.11 0.21 30.76
C CYS A 24 -40.88 1.45 30.30
N LEU A 25 -41.49 2.21 31.22
CA LEU A 25 -42.21 3.45 30.91
C LEU A 25 -41.30 4.69 30.93
N ASN A 26 -40.23 4.66 31.73
CA ASN A 26 -39.30 5.77 31.93
C ASN A 26 -37.99 5.63 31.13
N THR A 27 -37.69 4.45 30.60
CA THR A 27 -36.51 4.23 29.76
C THR A 27 -36.65 4.91 28.39
N ASN A 28 -35.51 5.33 27.82
CA ASN A 28 -35.42 5.85 26.46
C ASN A 28 -35.53 4.74 25.40
N THR A 29 -35.55 3.46 25.80
CA THR A 29 -35.69 2.33 24.86
C THR A 29 -37.11 2.27 24.29
N HIS A 30 -37.26 2.68 23.03
CA HIS A 30 -38.56 2.77 22.35
C HIS A 30 -39.34 1.44 22.31
N GLY A 31 -38.67 0.29 22.26
CA GLY A 31 -39.32 -1.03 22.25
C GLY A 31 -40.01 -1.39 23.58
N CYS A 32 -39.36 -1.11 24.71
CA CYS A 32 -39.86 -1.45 26.05
C CYS A 32 -41.18 -0.76 26.39
N ARG A 33 -41.33 0.51 26.00
CA ARG A 33 -42.58 1.27 26.18
C ARG A 33 -43.73 0.67 25.38
N ARG A 34 -43.49 0.26 24.12
CA ARG A 34 -44.51 -0.32 23.23
C ARG A 34 -45.03 -1.66 23.77
N ILE A 35 -44.17 -2.48 24.37
CA ILE A 35 -44.54 -3.76 25.00
C ILE A 35 -45.49 -3.55 26.19
N VAL A 36 -45.22 -2.55 27.05
CA VAL A 36 -46.02 -2.29 28.26
C VAL A 36 -47.34 -1.56 27.95
N VAL A 37 -47.38 -0.71 26.92
CA VAL A 37 -48.58 0.05 26.54
C VAL A 37 -49.55 -0.78 25.68
N SER A 38 -49.08 -1.87 25.04
CA SER A 38 -49.92 -2.73 24.20
C SER A 38 -50.97 -3.50 25.02
N ARG A 39 -52.26 -3.28 24.72
CA ARG A 39 -53.40 -3.95 25.38
C ARG A 39 -53.71 -5.35 24.84
N GLY A 40 -53.27 -5.70 23.63
CA GLY A 40 -53.56 -6.98 23.00
C GLY A 40 -52.41 -7.98 23.10
N ARG A 41 -52.70 -9.26 23.38
CA ARG A 41 -51.69 -10.33 23.51
C ARG A 41 -50.84 -10.47 22.23
N LEU A 42 -51.48 -10.59 21.07
CA LEU A 42 -50.77 -10.73 19.78
C LEU A 42 -49.86 -9.52 19.49
N ARG A 43 -50.38 -8.31 19.66
CA ARG A 43 -49.60 -7.07 19.48
C ARG A 43 -48.41 -7.01 20.43
N ARG A 44 -48.58 -7.45 21.68
CA ARG A 44 -47.50 -7.53 22.66
C ARG A 44 -46.44 -8.54 22.25
N PHE A 45 -46.83 -9.72 21.75
CA PHE A 45 -45.88 -10.71 21.23
C PHE A 45 -45.07 -10.18 20.05
N ILE A 46 -45.71 -9.50 19.10
CA ILE A 46 -45.01 -8.88 17.95
C ILE A 46 -43.97 -7.86 18.43
N TRP A 47 -44.34 -6.99 19.38
CA TRP A 47 -43.39 -6.02 19.93
C TRP A 47 -42.26 -6.67 20.72
N ILE A 48 -42.51 -7.75 21.46
CA ILE A 48 -41.47 -8.52 22.15
C ILE A 48 -40.50 -9.11 21.14
N LEU A 49 -41.00 -9.78 20.11
CA LEU A 49 -40.18 -10.43 19.09
C LEU A 49 -39.31 -9.41 18.34
N LEU A 50 -39.92 -8.29 17.92
CA LEU A 50 -39.19 -7.21 17.25
C LEU A 50 -38.08 -6.62 18.15
N THR A 51 -38.37 -6.39 19.43
CA THR A 51 -37.40 -5.83 20.37
C THR A 51 -36.27 -6.83 20.65
N LEU A 52 -36.59 -8.13 20.79
CA LEU A 52 -35.62 -9.19 20.98
C LEU A 52 -34.70 -9.34 19.76
N SER A 53 -35.26 -9.33 18.55
CA SER A 53 -34.48 -9.35 17.31
C SER A 53 -33.54 -8.16 17.20
N ALA A 54 -34.00 -6.95 17.52
CA ALA A 54 -33.15 -5.76 17.51
C ALA A 54 -31.98 -5.88 18.51
N VAL A 55 -32.22 -6.38 19.72
CA VAL A 55 -31.16 -6.64 20.70
C VAL A 55 -30.17 -7.68 20.18
N GLY A 56 -30.66 -8.76 19.56
CA GLY A 56 -29.80 -9.78 18.95
C GLY A 56 -28.90 -9.21 17.85
N LEU A 57 -29.45 -8.39 16.95
CA LEU A 57 -28.68 -7.73 15.88
C LEU A 57 -27.64 -6.74 16.42
N ILE A 58 -27.98 -6.01 17.48
CA ILE A 58 -27.03 -5.10 18.14
C ILE A 58 -25.88 -5.90 18.75
N LEU A 59 -26.16 -6.98 19.48
CA LEU A 59 -25.12 -7.83 20.07
C LEU A 59 -24.23 -8.46 18.99
N TRP A 60 -24.83 -8.92 17.88
CA TRP A 60 -24.11 -9.42 16.73
C TRP A 60 -23.17 -8.35 16.14
N GLN A 61 -23.68 -7.15 15.87
CA GLN A 61 -22.83 -6.07 15.36
C GLN A 61 -21.77 -5.60 16.35
N CYS A 62 -22.05 -5.61 17.65
CA CYS A 62 -21.04 -5.33 18.66
C CYS A 62 -19.92 -6.38 18.65
N ALA A 63 -20.27 -7.66 18.49
CA ALA A 63 -19.27 -8.72 18.37
C ALA A 63 -18.42 -8.55 17.11
N GLU A 64 -19.04 -8.28 15.96
CA GLU A 64 -18.31 -8.03 14.71
C GLU A 64 -17.39 -6.81 14.81
N LEU A 65 -17.89 -5.71 15.38
CA LEU A 65 -17.09 -4.50 15.62
C LEU A 65 -15.90 -4.79 16.52
N LEU A 66 -16.08 -5.59 17.57
CA LEU A 66 -15.03 -5.95 18.49
C LEU A 66 -13.98 -6.84 17.80
N MET A 67 -14.42 -7.82 17.02
CA MET A 67 -13.52 -8.67 16.21
C MET A 67 -12.74 -7.85 15.18
N ASN A 68 -13.38 -6.89 14.52
CA ASN A 68 -12.74 -5.98 13.58
C ASN A 68 -11.79 -4.99 14.28
N TYR A 69 -12.07 -4.59 15.52
CA TYR A 69 -11.17 -3.75 16.31
C TYR A 69 -9.89 -4.50 16.72
N TYR A 70 -10.01 -5.77 17.13
CA TYR A 70 -8.85 -6.61 17.46
C TYR A 70 -8.10 -7.12 16.22
N SER A 71 -8.79 -7.21 15.08
CA SER A 71 -8.15 -7.44 13.79
C SER A 71 -7.46 -6.15 13.39
N ALA A 72 -6.16 -6.04 13.68
CA ALA A 72 -5.35 -4.87 13.41
C ALA A 72 -5.37 -4.48 11.91
N SER A 73 -6.35 -3.67 11.52
CA SER A 73 -6.47 -3.10 10.18
C SER A 73 -5.62 -1.83 10.17
N VAL A 74 -4.32 -2.00 9.89
CA VAL A 74 -3.44 -0.86 9.69
C VAL A 74 -3.85 -0.19 8.37
N SER A 75 -4.59 0.90 8.47
CA SER A 75 -4.93 1.73 7.31
C SER A 75 -3.65 2.40 6.79
N VAL A 76 -2.99 1.77 5.81
CA VAL A 76 -1.79 2.33 5.18
C VAL A 76 -2.21 3.53 4.34
N THR A 77 -2.09 4.73 4.92
CA THR A 77 -2.32 5.98 4.19
C THR A 77 -1.04 6.31 3.42
N VAL A 78 -1.06 6.10 2.11
CA VAL A 78 0.09 6.41 1.24
C VAL A 78 0.15 7.92 1.03
N GLN A 79 1.12 8.57 1.67
CA GLN A 79 1.42 9.99 1.49
C GLN A 79 2.57 10.16 0.50
N PHE A 80 2.33 10.87 -0.61
CA PHE A 80 3.34 11.09 -1.66
C PHE A 80 4.23 12.30 -1.36
N GLN A 81 5.27 12.08 -0.56
CA GLN A 81 6.30 13.10 -0.32
C GLN A 81 7.37 13.14 -1.43
N LYS A 82 8.12 14.24 -1.53
CA LYS A 82 9.26 14.36 -2.45
C LYS A 82 10.44 13.62 -1.82
N LEU A 83 10.76 12.43 -2.30
CA LEU A 83 11.90 11.64 -1.80
C LEU A 83 13.22 12.17 -2.38
N PRO A 84 14.34 12.09 -1.62
CA PRO A 84 15.66 12.36 -2.17
C PRO A 84 15.97 11.36 -3.29
N PHE A 85 16.75 11.79 -4.27
CA PHE A 85 17.21 10.92 -5.33
C PHE A 85 17.97 9.71 -4.73
N PRO A 86 17.65 8.47 -5.10
CA PRO A 86 18.21 7.29 -4.46
C PRO A 86 19.70 7.13 -4.80
N ALA A 87 20.42 6.39 -3.97
CA ALA A 87 21.75 5.94 -4.33
C ALA A 87 21.65 4.96 -5.51
N VAL A 88 22.23 5.33 -6.64
CA VAL A 88 22.30 4.47 -7.83
C VAL A 88 23.66 3.77 -7.85
N THR A 89 23.66 2.47 -7.62
CA THR A 89 24.88 1.64 -7.72
C THR A 89 24.94 0.99 -9.09
N ILE A 90 25.98 1.31 -9.87
CA ILE A 90 26.25 0.68 -11.16
C ILE A 90 27.33 -0.37 -10.97
N CYS A 91 26.98 -1.64 -11.17
CA CYS A 91 27.92 -2.77 -11.10
C CYS A 91 28.16 -3.36 -12.49
N ASN A 92 29.41 -3.75 -12.75
CA ASN A 92 29.73 -4.59 -13.90
C ASN A 92 29.25 -6.02 -13.63
N ILE A 93 28.57 -6.66 -14.59
CA ILE A 93 28.14 -8.06 -14.48
C ILE A 93 29.34 -9.03 -14.46
N ASN A 94 30.47 -8.58 -14.99
CA ASN A 94 31.67 -9.38 -15.03
C ASN A 94 32.38 -9.36 -13.67
N PRO A 95 32.45 -10.50 -12.95
CA PRO A 95 32.94 -10.56 -11.57
C PRO A 95 34.44 -10.26 -11.44
N TYR A 96 35.22 -10.43 -12.51
CA TYR A 96 36.65 -10.16 -12.51
C TYR A 96 37.17 -9.77 -13.88
N LYS A 97 38.25 -8.99 -13.93
CA LYS A 97 38.91 -8.64 -15.19
C LYS A 97 39.71 -9.84 -15.70
N TYR A 98 39.25 -10.50 -16.78
CA TYR A 98 39.88 -11.72 -17.31
C TYR A 98 41.39 -11.56 -17.56
N SER A 99 41.84 -10.41 -18.06
CA SER A 99 43.27 -10.15 -18.31
C SER A 99 44.15 -10.24 -17.06
N SER A 100 43.61 -9.95 -15.88
CA SER A 100 44.35 -9.98 -14.62
C SER A 100 44.26 -11.34 -13.91
N MET A 101 43.25 -12.14 -14.23
CA MET A 101 43.01 -13.45 -13.62
C MET A 101 43.40 -14.62 -14.51
N LYS A 102 43.78 -14.37 -15.78
CA LYS A 102 44.07 -15.39 -16.79
C LYS A 102 45.10 -16.41 -16.31
N ASP A 103 46.18 -15.95 -15.69
CA ASP A 103 47.27 -16.83 -15.26
C ASP A 103 46.79 -17.76 -14.13
N TYR A 104 46.03 -17.23 -13.17
CA TYR A 104 45.45 -18.00 -12.06
C TYR A 104 44.36 -18.97 -12.52
N LEU A 105 43.59 -18.62 -13.56
CA LEU A 105 42.50 -19.45 -14.08
C LEU A 105 42.95 -20.45 -15.14
N SER A 106 44.20 -20.37 -15.63
CA SER A 106 44.69 -21.18 -16.74
C SER A 106 44.61 -22.69 -16.49
N GLU A 107 44.86 -23.13 -15.25
CA GLU A 107 44.75 -24.53 -14.85
C GLU A 107 43.29 -24.98 -14.79
N LEU A 108 42.42 -24.13 -14.24
CA LEU A 108 40.98 -24.40 -14.15
C LEU A 108 40.31 -24.42 -15.53
N ASP A 109 40.68 -23.51 -16.43
CA ASP A 109 40.21 -23.45 -17.81
C ASP A 109 40.59 -24.74 -18.56
N LYS A 110 41.79 -25.29 -18.30
CA LYS A 110 42.26 -26.54 -18.91
C LYS A 110 41.45 -27.75 -18.45
N GLU A 111 41.21 -27.89 -17.15
CA GLU A 111 40.40 -28.99 -16.61
C GLU A 111 38.94 -28.88 -17.04
N THR A 112 38.38 -27.67 -17.02
CA THR A 112 37.00 -27.41 -17.48
C THR A 112 36.85 -27.76 -18.95
N LYS A 113 37.83 -27.40 -19.80
CA LYS A 113 37.85 -27.77 -21.21
C LYS A 113 37.86 -29.28 -21.40
N LYS A 114 38.73 -30.00 -20.68
CA LYS A 114 38.82 -31.47 -20.76
C LYS A 114 37.50 -32.13 -20.34
N ALA A 115 36.87 -31.63 -19.28
CA ALA A 115 35.56 -32.10 -18.84
C ALA A 115 34.48 -31.83 -19.90
N LEU A 116 34.47 -30.64 -20.49
CA LEU A 116 33.51 -30.25 -21.53
C LEU A 116 33.65 -31.09 -22.80
N GLU A 117 34.90 -31.39 -23.22
CA GLU A 117 35.19 -32.30 -24.33
C GLU A 117 34.71 -33.73 -24.03
N THR A 118 34.96 -34.21 -22.81
CA THR A 118 34.62 -35.59 -22.41
C THR A 118 33.10 -35.80 -22.31
N PHE A 119 32.39 -34.87 -21.68
CA PHE A 119 30.96 -35.02 -21.42
C PHE A 119 30.07 -34.56 -22.57
N TYR A 120 30.49 -33.54 -23.32
CA TYR A 120 29.65 -32.88 -24.32
C TYR A 120 30.24 -32.92 -25.74
N GLY A 121 31.43 -33.50 -25.95
CA GLY A 121 32.07 -33.56 -27.28
C GLY A 121 32.40 -32.18 -27.86
N PHE A 122 32.49 -31.17 -26.99
CA PHE A 122 32.63 -29.77 -27.41
C PHE A 122 34.03 -29.48 -27.93
N SER A 123 34.19 -29.19 -29.23
CA SER A 123 35.45 -28.74 -29.83
C SER A 123 35.46 -27.21 -29.92
N GLU A 124 36.40 -26.55 -29.24
CA GLU A 124 36.55 -25.09 -29.29
C GLU A 124 36.76 -24.61 -30.74
N GLY A 125 35.75 -23.98 -31.33
CA GLY A 125 35.90 -23.24 -32.57
C GLY A 125 36.87 -22.06 -32.41
N LYS A 126 37.66 -21.78 -33.46
CA LYS A 126 38.74 -20.76 -33.51
C LYS A 126 38.40 -19.51 -32.68
N SER A 127 39.31 -19.15 -31.77
CA SER A 127 39.25 -17.94 -30.94
C SER A 127 38.88 -16.72 -31.79
N LYS A 128 37.66 -16.21 -31.61
CA LYS A 128 37.30 -14.89 -32.14
C LYS A 128 38.11 -13.88 -31.34
N VAL A 129 39.14 -13.32 -31.96
CA VAL A 129 39.86 -12.14 -31.47
C VAL A 129 38.83 -11.13 -30.99
N ARG A 130 38.77 -10.93 -29.67
CA ARG A 130 37.91 -9.92 -29.06
C ARG A 130 38.34 -8.58 -29.62
N ARG A 131 37.45 -7.86 -30.30
CA ARG A 131 37.73 -6.49 -30.75
C ARG A 131 38.22 -5.71 -29.53
N SER A 132 39.46 -5.27 -29.59
CA SER A 132 39.98 -4.23 -28.70
C SER A 132 38.99 -3.07 -28.76
N VAL A 133 38.55 -2.59 -27.59
CA VAL A 133 37.88 -1.29 -27.51
C VAL A 133 38.94 -0.28 -27.93
N ASN A 134 38.79 0.28 -29.15
CA ASN A 134 39.60 1.41 -29.57
C ASN A 134 39.39 2.55 -28.58
N ASP A 135 40.47 3.28 -28.27
CA ASP A 135 40.52 4.42 -27.36
C ASP A 135 39.24 5.26 -27.37
N TRP A 136 38.66 5.44 -26.19
CA TRP A 136 37.47 6.26 -25.93
C TRP A 136 37.77 7.77 -26.02
N ASN A 137 38.60 8.20 -26.97
CA ASN A 137 38.82 9.62 -27.21
C ASN A 137 37.83 10.20 -28.24
N SER A 138 36.97 9.36 -28.86
CA SER A 138 36.04 9.81 -29.92
C SER A 138 34.57 9.36 -29.75
N THR A 139 34.27 8.38 -28.89
CA THR A 139 32.94 7.73 -28.81
C THR A 139 31.94 8.43 -27.87
N GLY A 140 32.39 9.42 -27.09
CA GLY A 140 31.51 10.19 -26.20
C GLY A 140 30.36 10.86 -26.97
N ASN A 141 30.64 11.39 -28.16
CA ASN A 141 29.65 12.09 -28.97
C ASN A 141 28.64 11.14 -29.65
N ASP A 142 29.02 9.89 -29.94
CA ASP A 142 28.10 8.94 -30.61
C ASP A 142 27.12 8.30 -29.64
N PHE A 143 27.48 8.14 -28.37
CA PHE A 143 26.56 7.67 -27.33
C PHE A 143 25.40 8.66 -27.12
N PHE A 144 25.69 9.96 -27.06
CA PHE A 144 24.65 11.00 -26.92
C PHE A 144 23.82 11.20 -28.19
N LYS A 145 24.26 10.71 -29.37
CA LYS A 145 23.38 10.59 -30.55
C LYS A 145 22.36 9.47 -30.39
N GLN A 146 22.72 8.38 -29.72
CA GLN A 146 21.83 7.24 -29.49
C GLN A 146 20.89 7.49 -28.30
N ILE A 147 21.37 8.18 -27.27
CA ILE A 147 20.60 8.52 -26.07
C ILE A 147 20.74 10.03 -25.82
N PRO A 148 19.92 10.87 -26.47
CA PRO A 148 19.99 12.30 -26.30
C PRO A 148 19.55 12.69 -24.89
N LEU A 149 20.41 13.44 -24.18
CA LEU A 149 20.05 14.07 -22.92
C LEU A 149 19.27 15.34 -23.22
N VAL A 150 18.03 15.41 -22.77
CA VAL A 150 17.13 16.51 -23.09
C VAL A 150 16.74 17.25 -21.82
N LYS A 151 16.88 18.57 -21.85
CA LYS A 151 16.40 19.49 -20.81
C LYS A 151 15.03 20.00 -21.19
N PHE A 152 14.08 19.88 -20.26
CA PHE A 152 12.73 20.39 -20.40
C PHE A 152 12.65 21.75 -19.70
N GLU A 153 12.07 22.74 -20.36
CA GLU A 153 11.68 24.00 -19.73
C GLU A 153 10.25 23.86 -19.20
N ASP A 154 10.04 24.26 -17.95
CA ASP A 154 8.74 24.17 -17.29
C ASP A 154 7.65 24.86 -18.13
N PHE A 155 6.50 24.20 -18.25
CA PHE A 155 5.33 24.64 -19.04
C PHE A 155 5.51 24.77 -20.55
N SER A 156 6.71 24.53 -21.10
CA SER A 156 6.96 24.54 -22.54
C SER A 156 6.76 23.15 -23.14
N LYS A 157 6.05 23.05 -24.26
CA LYS A 157 5.99 21.82 -25.09
C LYS A 157 7.27 21.62 -25.92
N THR A 158 8.40 22.12 -25.42
CA THR A 158 9.66 22.16 -26.14
C THR A 158 10.76 21.56 -25.26
N ALA A 159 11.45 20.57 -25.81
CA ALA A 159 12.57 19.92 -25.18
C ALA A 159 13.85 20.35 -25.89
N THR A 160 14.88 20.73 -25.14
CA THR A 160 16.16 21.18 -25.69
C THR A 160 17.22 20.11 -25.46
N ASP A 161 17.84 19.62 -26.52
CA ASP A 161 18.99 18.72 -26.42
C ASP A 161 20.17 19.44 -25.75
N LEU A 162 20.73 18.85 -24.69
CA LEU A 162 21.79 19.46 -23.90
C LEU A 162 23.12 19.61 -24.66
N HIS A 163 23.33 18.77 -25.69
CA HIS A 163 24.58 18.71 -26.45
C HIS A 163 24.46 19.47 -27.78
N SER A 164 23.37 19.27 -28.53
CA SER A 164 23.16 19.94 -29.82
C SER A 164 22.48 21.30 -29.70
N GLY A 165 21.89 21.62 -28.54
CA GLY A 165 21.07 22.82 -28.34
C GLY A 165 19.79 22.83 -29.18
N GLN A 166 19.50 21.75 -29.92
CA GLN A 166 18.38 21.67 -30.82
C GLN A 166 17.08 21.55 -30.01
N LYS A 167 16.14 22.45 -30.29
CA LYS A 167 14.80 22.45 -29.71
C LYS A 167 13.88 21.52 -30.51
N ARG A 168 13.17 20.63 -29.83
CA ARG A 168 12.16 19.75 -30.42
C ARG A 168 10.83 19.92 -29.73
N LYS A 169 9.76 20.00 -30.52
CA LYS A 169 8.40 20.02 -29.98
C LYS A 169 8.01 18.62 -29.53
N ILE A 170 7.48 18.51 -28.33
CA ILE A 170 7.07 17.26 -27.69
C ILE A 170 5.55 17.29 -27.46
N GLU A 171 4.93 16.13 -27.54
CA GLU A 171 3.48 15.98 -27.48
C GLU A 171 2.94 15.94 -26.03
N GLY A 172 3.83 15.73 -25.05
CA GLY A 172 3.53 15.72 -23.62
C GLY A 172 3.81 17.04 -22.91
N SER A 173 3.08 17.28 -21.81
CA SER A 173 3.40 18.33 -20.83
C SER A 173 4.14 17.72 -19.66
N VAL A 174 5.33 18.23 -19.36
CA VAL A 174 6.09 17.84 -18.17
C VAL A 174 5.71 18.80 -17.06
N PHE A 175 4.93 18.31 -16.10
CA PHE A 175 4.55 19.09 -14.93
C PHE A 175 5.63 18.96 -13.87
N HIS A 176 6.35 20.05 -13.60
CA HIS A 176 7.19 20.12 -12.40
C HIS A 176 6.28 20.28 -11.18
N LYS A 177 6.46 19.43 -10.17
CA LYS A 177 5.60 19.35 -8.96
C LYS A 177 5.57 20.64 -8.13
N ASP A 178 6.45 21.59 -8.41
CA ASP A 178 6.50 22.90 -7.75
C ASP A 178 5.54 23.94 -8.40
N SER A 179 4.77 23.52 -9.42
CA SER A 179 3.66 24.29 -9.97
C SER A 179 2.47 24.17 -9.02
N SER A 180 2.35 25.12 -8.11
CA SER A 180 1.18 25.28 -7.24
C SER A 180 -0.09 25.30 -8.08
N ILE A 181 -0.86 24.21 -8.00
CA ILE A 181 -2.28 24.18 -8.35
C ILE A 181 -2.97 25.10 -7.33
N VAL A 182 -3.28 26.32 -7.76
CA VAL A 182 -4.26 27.21 -7.12
C VAL A 182 -5.48 27.24 -8.03
#